data_AF-C3ZI78-F1
#
_entry.id   AF-C3ZI78-F1
#
_cell.length_a   1.000
_cell.length_b   1.000
_cell.length_c   1.000
_cell.angle_alpha   90.00
_cell.angle_beta   90.00
_cell.angle_gamma   90.00
#
_symmetry.space_group_name_H-M   'P 1'
#
loop_
_entity.id
_entity.type
_entity.pdbx_description
1 polymer ?
#
loop_
_entity_poly.entity_id
_entity_poly.type
_entity_poly.pdbx_seq_one_letter_code
_entity_poly.pdbx_strand_id
1 'polypeptide(L)'
;MTVIGFLKHFGLEKDYKLNIEPNHTTLAGHGYEHDVVMAAAFGMLGSIDSNTGSPDLGWDTDQFPMDVKNCTMVMKTVLEMGGLAPGGLNFDCKVRRESTDLEDMFISHVGAMDAFARGLKSAAKVLQEGVLTRLVKERYLSFSSGIGARIAKGTATMEECEDYIMQKGEPKAASGKQEKFETILNHYV
;
A
#
# COMPACT_ATOMS: atom_id res chain seq x y z
N MET A 1 -6.51 -9.98 1.71
CA MET A 1 -7.28 -10.01 3.00
C MET A 1 -7.71 -11.40 3.48
N THR A 2 -7.86 -12.40 2.60
CA THR A 2 -8.34 -13.76 2.96
C THR A 2 -7.51 -14.42 4.05
N VAL A 3 -6.17 -14.35 3.96
CA VAL A 3 -5.26 -14.94 4.96
C VAL A 3 -5.40 -14.28 6.34
N ILE A 4 -5.56 -12.96 6.39
CA ILE A 4 -5.83 -12.24 7.66
C ILE A 4 -7.11 -12.76 8.30
N GLY A 5 -8.18 -12.92 7.52
CA GLY A 5 -9.45 -13.48 8.00
C GLY A 5 -9.31 -14.91 8.52
N PHE A 6 -8.58 -15.76 7.78
CA PHE A 6 -8.24 -17.13 8.19
C PHE A 6 -7.49 -17.15 9.53
N LEU A 7 -6.40 -16.38 9.65
CA LEU A 7 -5.59 -16.34 10.87
C LEU A 7 -6.42 -15.89 12.08
N LYS A 8 -7.24 -14.85 11.92
CA LYS A 8 -8.14 -14.37 12.99
C LYS A 8 -9.21 -15.39 13.36
N HIS A 9 -9.79 -16.09 12.38
CA HIS A 9 -10.81 -17.11 12.64
C HIS A 9 -10.28 -18.24 13.51
N PHE A 10 -9.01 -18.62 13.31
CA PHE A 10 -8.34 -19.68 14.07
C PHE A 10 -7.50 -19.17 15.25
N GLY A 11 -7.54 -17.87 15.58
CA GLY A 11 -6.80 -17.29 16.71
C GLY A 11 -5.28 -17.27 16.55
N LEU A 12 -4.78 -17.25 15.31
CA LEU A 12 -3.35 -17.32 14.95
C LEU A 12 -2.74 -15.94 14.66
N GLU A 13 -3.52 -14.86 14.72
CA GLU A 13 -3.08 -13.51 14.33
C GLU A 13 -2.00 -12.91 15.23
N LYS A 14 -1.76 -13.50 16.40
CA LYS A 14 -0.72 -13.07 17.34
C LYS A 14 0.64 -13.71 17.07
N ASP A 15 0.63 -14.87 16.40
CA ASP A 15 1.83 -15.67 16.16
C ASP A 15 2.36 -15.50 14.72
N TYR A 16 1.48 -15.10 13.79
CA TYR A 16 1.80 -15.00 12.37
C TYR A 16 1.65 -13.59 11.82
N LYS A 17 2.59 -13.24 10.93
CA LYS A 17 2.52 -12.10 10.03
C LYS A 17 2.58 -12.58 8.58
N LEU A 18 2.22 -11.71 7.66
CA LEU A 18 2.21 -12.00 6.23
C LEU A 18 3.54 -11.60 5.61
N ASN A 19 4.07 -12.47 4.76
CA ASN A 19 5.09 -12.13 3.77
C ASN A 19 4.34 -11.80 2.47
N ILE A 20 4.45 -10.56 2.00
CA ILE A 20 3.68 -10.10 0.84
C ILE A 20 4.59 -10.02 -0.38
N GLU A 21 4.11 -10.55 -1.49
CA GLU A 21 4.80 -10.51 -2.76
C GLU A 21 3.94 -9.73 -3.79
N PRO A 22 4.46 -8.66 -4.41
CA PRO A 22 3.67 -7.87 -5.35
C PRO A 22 3.27 -8.62 -6.63
N ASN A 23 4.05 -9.58 -7.15
CA ASN A 23 3.58 -10.41 -8.28
C ASN A 23 2.34 -11.21 -7.87
N HIS A 24 2.35 -11.90 -6.72
CA HIS A 24 1.16 -12.57 -6.16
C HIS A 24 -0.03 -11.62 -5.95
N THR A 25 0.24 -10.39 -5.50
CA THR A 25 -0.78 -9.35 -5.31
C THR A 25 -1.49 -9.03 -6.63
N THR A 26 -0.73 -8.83 -7.71
CA THR A 26 -1.30 -8.55 -9.03
C THR A 26 -2.03 -9.75 -9.64
N LEU A 27 -1.54 -10.98 -9.42
CA LEU A 27 -2.23 -12.20 -9.85
C LEU A 27 -3.58 -12.40 -9.14
N ALA A 28 -3.70 -11.93 -7.90
CA ALA A 28 -4.96 -11.91 -7.17
C ALA A 28 -5.94 -10.80 -7.64
N GLY A 29 -5.57 -10.01 -8.66
CA GLY A 29 -6.38 -8.93 -9.20
C GLY A 29 -6.35 -7.65 -8.36
N HIS A 30 -5.29 -7.45 -7.58
CA HIS A 30 -5.11 -6.26 -6.74
C HIS A 30 -4.06 -5.32 -7.36
N GLY A 31 -4.10 -4.04 -7.00
CA GLY A 31 -3.03 -3.09 -7.33
C GLY A 31 -1.72 -3.51 -6.65
N TYR A 32 -0.58 -3.20 -7.27
CA TYR A 32 0.75 -3.67 -6.86
C TYR A 32 1.03 -3.51 -5.35
N GLU A 33 0.70 -2.35 -4.78
CA GLU A 33 0.94 -2.01 -3.38
C GLU A 33 -0.18 -2.44 -2.42
N HIS A 34 -1.33 -2.88 -2.95
CA HIS A 34 -2.55 -3.03 -2.17
C HIS A 34 -2.38 -3.97 -0.97
N ASP A 35 -1.84 -5.17 -1.18
CA ASP A 35 -1.73 -6.15 -0.10
C ASP A 35 -0.67 -5.75 0.94
N VAL A 36 0.34 -4.99 0.55
CA VAL A 36 1.31 -4.37 1.48
C VAL A 36 0.59 -3.35 2.37
N VAL A 37 -0.17 -2.43 1.78
CA VAL A 37 -0.96 -1.42 2.51
C VAL A 37 -1.97 -2.08 3.44
N MET A 38 -2.68 -3.09 2.95
CA MET A 38 -3.68 -3.79 3.74
C MET A 38 -3.06 -4.56 4.90
N ALA A 39 -1.99 -5.34 4.66
CA ALA A 39 -1.32 -6.06 5.74
C ALA A 39 -0.77 -5.09 6.81
N ALA A 40 -0.22 -3.94 6.40
CA ALA A 40 0.27 -2.92 7.32
C ALA A 40 -0.86 -2.27 8.14
N ALA A 41 -1.99 -1.94 7.52
CA ALA A 41 -3.16 -1.35 8.19
C ALA A 41 -3.76 -2.27 9.27
N PHE A 42 -3.63 -3.59 9.10
CA PHE A 42 -4.05 -4.57 10.10
C PHE A 42 -2.95 -4.93 11.11
N GLY A 43 -1.76 -4.32 11.03
CA GLY A 43 -0.60 -4.63 11.87
C GLY A 43 0.02 -6.00 11.61
N MET A 44 -0.29 -6.62 10.46
CA MET A 44 0.10 -7.99 10.12
C MET A 44 1.12 -8.09 8.98
N LEU A 45 1.63 -6.97 8.45
CA LEU A 45 2.77 -7.01 7.53
C LEU A 45 4.04 -7.42 8.28
N GLY A 46 4.68 -8.50 7.82
CA GLY A 46 5.89 -9.06 8.42
C GLY A 46 7.13 -8.86 7.58
N SER A 47 7.05 -9.19 6.28
CA SER A 47 8.17 -9.09 5.33
C SER A 47 7.61 -8.91 3.92
N ILE A 48 8.47 -8.59 2.96
CA ILE A 48 8.10 -8.42 1.55
C ILE A 48 9.07 -9.20 0.66
N ASP A 49 8.51 -9.99 -0.26
CA ASP A 49 9.25 -10.52 -1.41
C ASP A 49 9.14 -9.50 -2.55
N SER A 50 10.19 -8.73 -2.73
CA SER A 50 10.31 -7.61 -3.64
C SER A 50 10.49 -8.06 -5.08
N ASN A 51 9.39 -8.33 -5.78
CA ASN A 51 9.37 -8.63 -7.21
C ASN A 51 8.25 -7.87 -7.95
N THR A 52 8.08 -8.15 -9.23
CA THR A 52 6.94 -7.66 -10.03
C THR A 52 6.47 -8.69 -11.04
N GLY A 53 5.18 -8.58 -11.36
CA GLY A 53 4.53 -9.30 -12.45
C GLY A 53 4.54 -8.54 -13.78
N SER A 54 3.91 -9.17 -14.77
CA SER A 54 3.50 -8.51 -16.01
C SER A 54 1.97 -8.49 -16.05
N PRO A 55 1.32 -7.33 -16.25
CA PRO A 55 -0.14 -7.24 -16.26
C PRO A 55 -0.80 -8.03 -17.40
N ASP A 56 -0.05 -8.30 -18.47
CA ASP A 56 -0.53 -9.03 -19.64
C ASP A 56 -0.33 -10.55 -19.53
N LEU A 57 0.32 -11.03 -18.45
CA LEU A 57 0.66 -12.44 -18.23
C LEU A 57 0.02 -12.94 -16.93
N GLY A 58 -0.93 -13.87 -17.05
CA GLY A 58 -1.68 -14.43 -15.93
C GLY A 58 -0.93 -15.49 -15.10
N TRP A 59 0.39 -15.39 -15.00
CA TRP A 59 1.24 -16.29 -14.21
C TRP A 59 2.41 -15.54 -13.58
N ASP A 60 3.09 -16.23 -12.67
CA ASP A 60 4.17 -15.66 -11.87
C ASP A 60 5.46 -15.49 -12.70
N THR A 61 5.92 -14.25 -12.85
CA THR A 61 7.06 -13.94 -13.72
C THR A 61 8.34 -13.68 -12.95
N ASP A 62 8.23 -13.42 -11.65
CA ASP A 62 9.31 -13.15 -10.70
C ASP A 62 10.33 -12.15 -11.26
N GLN A 63 9.82 -11.07 -11.88
CA GLN A 63 10.69 -10.03 -12.43
C GLN A 63 11.25 -9.17 -11.29
N PHE A 64 12.47 -8.71 -11.49
CA PHE A 64 13.04 -7.70 -10.60
C PHE A 64 12.19 -6.41 -10.64
N PRO A 65 11.93 -5.77 -9.50
CA PRO A 65 11.12 -4.58 -9.40
C PRO A 65 11.93 -3.35 -9.84
N MET A 66 11.71 -2.91 -11.08
CA MET A 66 12.43 -1.77 -11.67
C MET A 66 11.62 -0.45 -11.65
N ASP A 67 10.34 -0.50 -11.31
CA ASP A 67 9.48 0.68 -11.26
C ASP A 67 9.64 1.42 -9.92
N VAL A 68 10.27 2.59 -9.97
CA VAL A 68 10.53 3.44 -8.80
C VAL A 68 9.23 3.96 -8.17
N LYS A 69 8.17 4.19 -8.94
CA LYS A 69 6.89 4.66 -8.40
C LYS A 69 6.24 3.57 -7.56
N ASN A 70 6.25 2.34 -8.04
CA ASN A 70 5.78 1.17 -7.27
C ASN A 70 6.61 0.97 -6.00
N CYS A 71 7.94 1.03 -6.11
CA CYS A 71 8.84 0.96 -4.95
C CYS A 71 8.57 2.10 -3.95
N THR A 72 8.25 3.30 -4.42
CA THR A 72 7.90 4.46 -3.57
C THR A 72 6.63 4.19 -2.76
N MET A 73 5.61 3.59 -3.37
CA MET A 73 4.35 3.26 -2.68
C MET A 73 4.54 2.18 -1.61
N VAL A 74 5.31 1.15 -1.92
CA VAL A 74 5.68 0.11 -0.94
C VAL A 74 6.47 0.73 0.21
N MET A 75 7.52 1.50 -0.09
CA MET A 75 8.39 2.08 0.95
C MET A 75 7.71 3.16 1.78
N LYS A 76 6.73 3.89 1.22
CA LYS A 76 5.86 4.80 1.99
C LYS A 76 5.13 4.03 3.09
N THR A 77 4.54 2.88 2.74
CA THR A 77 3.83 2.03 3.71
C THR A 77 4.78 1.50 4.78
N VAL A 78 5.97 1.03 4.38
CA VAL A 78 7.01 0.55 5.30
C VAL A 78 7.43 1.64 6.29
N LEU A 79 7.61 2.88 5.82
CA LEU A 79 7.94 4.01 6.68
C LEU A 79 6.78 4.38 7.64
N GLU A 80 5.54 4.39 7.15
CA GLU A 80 4.36 4.71 7.96
C GLU A 80 4.14 3.71 9.10
N MET A 81 4.47 2.42 8.90
CA MET A 81 4.38 1.40 9.94
C MET A 81 5.61 1.32 10.85
N GLY A 82 6.66 2.11 10.59
CA GLY A 82 7.88 2.14 11.40
C GLY A 82 8.96 1.10 11.04
N GLY A 83 8.89 0.50 9.85
CA GLY A 83 9.87 -0.47 9.34
C GLY A 83 9.35 -1.91 9.30
N LEU A 84 10.20 -2.83 8.80
CA LEU A 84 9.86 -4.24 8.55
C LEU A 84 10.44 -5.23 9.57
N ALA A 85 11.18 -4.79 10.59
CA ALA A 85 11.84 -5.72 11.51
C ALA A 85 10.84 -6.69 12.18
N PRO A 86 11.16 -8.00 12.28
CA PRO A 86 12.44 -8.65 11.92
C PRO A 86 12.55 -9.08 10.44
N GLY A 87 11.53 -8.85 9.61
CA GLY A 87 11.56 -9.12 8.18
C GLY A 87 12.38 -8.09 7.38
N GLY A 88 12.24 -8.15 6.06
CA GLY A 88 13.00 -7.29 5.16
C GLY A 88 12.42 -7.25 3.74
N LEU A 89 13.27 -6.81 2.81
CA LEU A 89 13.02 -6.83 1.38
C LEU A 89 13.84 -7.98 0.79
N ASN A 90 13.19 -9.10 0.51
CA ASN A 90 13.82 -10.25 -0.13
C ASN A 90 13.62 -10.16 -1.65
N PHE A 91 14.66 -10.36 -2.46
CA PHE A 91 14.48 -10.40 -3.92
C PHE A 91 14.13 -11.81 -4.38
N ASP A 92 12.87 -12.20 -4.21
CA ASP A 92 12.33 -13.42 -4.81
C ASP A 92 12.09 -13.20 -6.31
N CYS A 93 13.19 -13.18 -7.05
CA CYS A 93 13.26 -12.77 -8.44
C CYS A 93 14.20 -13.67 -9.23
N LYS A 94 14.01 -13.72 -10.54
CA LYS A 94 14.93 -14.37 -11.48
C LYS A 94 15.33 -13.44 -12.62
N VAL A 95 16.56 -13.59 -13.10
CA VAL A 95 16.93 -13.03 -14.40
C VAL A 95 16.06 -13.64 -15.49
N ARG A 96 15.92 -12.95 -16.62
CA ARG A 96 15.09 -13.47 -17.72
C ARG A 96 15.76 -14.70 -18.32
N ARG A 97 14.98 -15.59 -18.93
CA ARG A 97 15.49 -16.79 -19.58
C ARG A 97 16.59 -16.49 -20.61
N GLU A 98 16.44 -15.38 -21.33
CA GLU A 98 17.39 -14.93 -22.36
C GLU A 98 18.51 -14.02 -21.81
N SER A 99 18.48 -13.69 -20.51
CA SER A 99 19.58 -13.03 -19.80
C SER A 99 20.53 -14.11 -19.27
N THR A 100 21.42 -14.56 -20.13
CA THR A 100 22.27 -15.74 -19.91
C THR A 100 23.69 -15.41 -19.46
N ASP A 101 24.06 -14.14 -19.44
CA ASP A 101 25.39 -13.73 -18.98
C ASP A 101 25.40 -13.62 -17.45
N LEU A 102 26.50 -14.04 -16.82
CA LEU A 102 26.63 -13.96 -15.36
C LEU A 102 26.47 -12.53 -14.81
N GLU A 103 26.85 -11.52 -15.61
CA GLU A 103 26.69 -10.12 -15.23
C GLU A 103 25.23 -9.67 -15.13
N ASP A 104 24.29 -10.35 -15.82
CA ASP A 104 22.86 -10.02 -15.75
C ASP A 104 22.30 -10.19 -14.33
N MET A 105 22.86 -11.14 -13.55
CA MET A 105 22.51 -11.29 -12.14
C MET A 105 22.87 -10.03 -11.35
N PHE A 106 24.04 -9.44 -11.59
CA PHE A 106 24.48 -8.23 -10.91
C PHE A 106 23.68 -7.03 -11.37
N ILE A 107 23.49 -6.86 -12.68
CA ILE A 107 22.70 -5.77 -13.26
C ILE A 107 21.28 -5.77 -12.65
N SER A 108 20.65 -6.93 -12.58
CA SER A 108 19.27 -7.07 -12.08
C SER A 108 19.15 -6.75 -10.58
N HIS A 109 20.03 -7.30 -9.74
CA HIS A 109 20.00 -7.03 -8.30
C HIS A 109 20.35 -5.58 -7.98
N VAL A 110 21.41 -5.03 -8.61
CA VAL A 110 21.81 -3.63 -8.40
C VAL A 110 20.67 -2.70 -8.82
N GLY A 111 20.04 -2.95 -9.97
CA GLY A 111 18.90 -2.17 -10.43
C GLY A 111 17.73 -2.18 -9.45
N ALA A 112 17.34 -3.36 -8.95
CA ALA A 112 16.24 -3.48 -8.00
C ALA A 112 16.55 -2.89 -6.62
N MET A 113 17.78 -3.08 -6.12
CA MET A 113 18.26 -2.46 -4.89
C MET A 113 18.20 -0.94 -4.99
N ASP A 114 18.65 -0.38 -6.12
CA ASP A 114 18.65 1.07 -6.32
C ASP A 114 17.23 1.62 -6.55
N ALA A 115 16.35 0.87 -7.22
CA ALA A 115 14.93 1.22 -7.36
C ALA A 115 14.23 1.32 -5.99
N PHE A 116 14.44 0.35 -5.10
CA PHE A 116 13.93 0.41 -3.72
C PHE A 116 14.59 1.50 -2.89
N ALA A 117 15.90 1.72 -3.01
CA ALA A 117 16.60 2.79 -2.30
C ALA A 117 16.12 4.19 -2.74
N ARG A 118 15.91 4.39 -4.04
CA ARG A 118 15.31 5.61 -4.59
C ARG A 118 13.86 5.76 -4.13
N GLY A 119 13.08 4.70 -4.21
CA GLY A 119 11.70 4.69 -3.74
C GLY A 119 11.59 5.04 -2.25
N LEU A 120 12.51 4.55 -1.41
CA LEU A 120 12.61 4.91 0.01
C LEU A 120 12.88 6.40 0.20
N LYS A 121 13.83 6.98 -0.54
CA LYS A 121 14.12 8.43 -0.47
C LYS A 121 12.92 9.27 -0.89
N SER A 122 12.25 8.89 -1.99
CA SER A 122 11.04 9.57 -2.47
C SER A 122 9.90 9.46 -1.46
N ALA A 123 9.67 8.27 -0.89
CA ALA A 123 8.67 8.03 0.13
C ALA A 123 8.92 8.86 1.40
N ALA A 124 10.17 8.92 1.87
CA ALA A 124 10.55 9.74 3.02
C ALA A 124 10.26 11.23 2.76
N LYS A 125 10.55 11.73 1.55
CA LYS A 125 10.27 13.11 1.16
C LYS A 125 8.76 13.40 1.09
N VAL A 126 7.98 12.49 0.50
CA VAL A 126 6.50 12.56 0.47
C VAL A 126 5.92 12.68 1.88
N LEU A 127 6.40 11.85 2.81
CA LEU A 127 5.93 11.85 4.19
C LEU A 127 6.38 13.10 4.96
N GLN A 128 7.63 13.53 4.78
CA GLN A 128 8.18 14.72 5.43
C GLN A 128 7.43 16.00 5.03
N GLU A 129 7.12 16.16 3.74
CA GLU A 129 6.36 17.32 3.26
C GLU A 129 4.86 17.20 3.58
N GLY A 130 4.36 15.97 3.74
CA GLY A 130 3.02 15.67 4.25
C GLY A 130 1.88 16.17 3.37
N VAL A 131 2.14 16.49 2.09
CA VAL A 131 1.14 17.04 1.17
C VAL A 131 0.01 16.03 0.95
N LEU A 132 0.34 14.78 0.64
CA LEU A 132 -0.66 13.73 0.44
C LEU A 132 -1.45 13.45 1.73
N THR A 133 -0.76 13.33 2.86
CA THR A 133 -1.39 13.10 4.18
C THR A 133 -2.38 14.20 4.54
N ARG A 134 -2.05 15.45 4.23
CA ARG A 134 -2.94 16.60 4.45
C ARG A 134 -4.19 16.52 3.58
N LEU A 135 -4.06 16.20 2.30
CA LEU A 135 -5.19 16.06 1.39
C LEU A 135 -6.14 14.93 1.83
N VAL A 136 -5.59 13.81 2.31
CA VAL A 136 -6.40 12.74 2.91
C VAL A 136 -7.12 13.23 4.16
N LYS A 137 -6.42 13.90 5.09
CA LYS A 137 -7.00 14.44 6.32
C LYS A 137 -8.14 15.44 6.04
N GLU A 138 -7.93 16.34 5.08
CA GLU A 138 -8.95 17.29 4.62
C GLU A 138 -10.19 16.56 4.07
N ARG A 139 -10.00 15.51 3.28
CA ARG A 139 -11.09 14.70 2.72
C ARG A 139 -11.95 14.03 3.79
N TYR A 140 -11.35 13.62 4.91
CA TYR A 140 -12.04 12.93 6.02
C TYR A 140 -12.39 13.84 7.21
N LEU A 141 -12.28 15.17 7.08
CA LEU A 141 -12.47 16.11 8.18
C LEU A 141 -13.87 16.04 8.83
N SER A 142 -14.90 15.65 8.06
CA SER A 142 -16.27 15.47 8.57
C SER A 142 -16.38 14.42 9.67
N PHE A 143 -15.48 13.43 9.73
CA PHE A 143 -15.43 12.42 10.78
C PHE A 143 -14.71 12.88 12.05
N SER A 144 -14.16 14.10 12.05
CA SER A 144 -13.44 14.66 13.22
C SER A 144 -14.33 15.49 14.15
N SER A 145 -15.58 15.77 13.78
CA SER A 145 -16.49 16.59 14.59
C SER A 145 -17.96 16.20 14.40
N GLY A 146 -18.85 16.73 15.24
CA GLY A 146 -20.29 16.56 15.13
C GLY A 146 -20.74 15.09 15.09
N ILE A 147 -21.74 14.81 14.25
CA ILE A 147 -22.27 13.45 14.06
C ILE A 147 -21.21 12.49 13.49
N GLY A 148 -20.33 12.96 12.60
CA GLY A 148 -19.28 12.13 12.00
C GLY A 148 -18.29 11.59 13.02
N ALA A 149 -17.93 12.39 14.03
CA ALA A 149 -17.10 11.92 15.15
C ALA A 149 -17.80 10.87 16.01
N ARG A 150 -19.13 10.97 16.17
CA ARG A 150 -19.91 9.97 16.91
C ARG A 150 -20.02 8.66 16.14
N ILE A 151 -20.23 8.73 14.82
CA ILE A 151 -20.20 7.58 13.91
C ILE A 151 -18.84 6.89 13.98
N ALA A 152 -17.73 7.63 13.85
CA ALA A 152 -16.38 7.07 13.91
C ALA A 152 -16.06 6.37 15.24
N LYS A 153 -16.68 6.81 16.34
CA LYS A 153 -16.54 6.20 17.67
C LYS A 153 -17.55 5.07 17.95
N GLY A 154 -18.48 4.79 17.04
CA GLY A 154 -19.55 3.81 17.26
C GLY A 154 -20.57 4.23 18.34
N THR A 155 -20.74 5.53 18.55
CA THR A 155 -21.64 6.10 19.59
C THR A 155 -22.86 6.82 19.01
N ALA A 156 -22.97 6.89 17.68
CA ALA A 156 -24.18 7.34 17.00
C ALA A 156 -25.09 6.14 16.78
N THR A 157 -26.41 6.33 16.94
CA THR A 157 -27.40 5.34 16.54
C THR A 157 -27.86 5.55 15.10
N MET A 158 -28.61 4.59 14.57
CA MET A 158 -29.17 4.71 13.21
C MET A 158 -30.21 5.83 13.16
N GLU A 159 -31.03 5.96 14.20
CA GLU A 159 -32.07 6.99 14.35
C GLU A 159 -31.45 8.39 14.36
N GLU A 160 -30.33 8.59 15.06
CA GLU A 160 -29.63 9.88 15.06
C GLU A 160 -29.04 10.22 13.69
N CYS A 161 -28.62 9.22 12.91
CA CYS A 161 -28.13 9.42 11.55
C CYS A 161 -29.28 9.76 10.59
N GLU A 162 -30.44 9.12 10.77
CA GLU A 162 -31.68 9.43 10.03
C GLU A 162 -32.14 10.87 10.31
N ASP A 163 -32.26 11.26 11.59
CA ASP A 163 -32.63 12.61 11.98
C ASP A 163 -31.67 13.66 11.39
N TYR A 164 -30.37 13.36 11.42
CA TYR A 164 -29.35 14.25 10.86
C TYR A 164 -29.54 14.47 9.36
N ILE A 165 -29.75 13.40 8.57
CA ILE A 165 -29.90 13.54 7.12
C ILE A 165 -31.24 14.17 6.73
N MET A 166 -32.31 13.89 7.48
CA MET A 166 -33.63 14.51 7.27
C MET A 166 -33.58 16.03 7.50
N GLN A 167 -32.76 16.51 8.44
CA GLN A 167 -32.56 17.95 8.68
C GLN A 167 -31.56 18.59 7.71
N LYS A 168 -30.51 17.87 7.31
CA LYS A 168 -29.45 18.42 6.44
C LYS A 168 -29.79 18.39 4.94
N GLY A 169 -30.62 17.45 4.51
CA GLY A 169 -30.93 17.24 3.10
C GLY A 169 -29.78 16.60 2.31
N GLU A 170 -29.86 16.71 0.98
CA GLU A 170 -28.94 16.05 0.05
C GLU A 170 -27.46 16.42 0.29
N PRO A 171 -26.55 15.43 0.44
CA PRO A 171 -25.13 15.69 0.57
C PRO A 171 -24.53 16.33 -0.69
N LYS A 172 -23.55 17.23 -0.50
CA LYS A 172 -22.79 17.78 -1.63
C LYS A 172 -21.71 16.79 -2.07
N ALA A 173 -21.68 16.46 -3.36
CA ALA A 173 -20.62 15.67 -3.95
C ALA A 173 -19.27 16.43 -3.85
N ALA A 174 -18.28 15.80 -3.23
CA ALA A 174 -16.91 16.31 -3.18
C ALA A 174 -16.04 15.59 -4.22
N SER A 175 -15.33 16.35 -5.04
CA SER A 175 -14.39 15.80 -6.04
C SER A 175 -13.24 15.05 -5.35
N GLY A 176 -12.95 13.83 -5.81
CA GLY A 176 -11.88 12.99 -5.24
C GLY A 176 -10.45 13.44 -5.56
N LYS A 177 -10.28 14.30 -6.58
CA LYS A 177 -8.99 14.87 -7.00
C LYS A 177 -7.91 13.83 -7.32
N GLN A 178 -8.28 12.67 -7.85
CA GLN A 178 -7.36 11.56 -8.08
C GLN A 178 -6.13 11.97 -8.92
N GLU A 179 -6.35 12.68 -10.02
CA GLU A 179 -5.26 13.13 -10.92
C GLU A 179 -4.31 14.10 -10.21
N LYS A 180 -4.81 14.87 -9.23
CA LYS A 180 -3.96 15.72 -8.36
C LYS A 180 -3.07 14.87 -7.47
N PHE A 181 -3.60 13.81 -6.85
CA PHE A 181 -2.80 12.88 -6.04
C PHE A 181 -1.72 12.21 -6.89
N GLU A 182 -2.08 11.73 -8.07
CA GLU A 182 -1.16 11.09 -9.01
C GLU A 182 -0.08 12.05 -9.51
N THR A 183 -0.45 13.29 -9.85
CA THR A 183 0.50 14.33 -10.29
C THR A 183 1.47 14.70 -9.18
N ILE A 184 0.99 14.82 -7.94
CA ILE A 184 1.85 15.08 -6.78
C ILE A 184 2.83 13.92 -6.61
N LEU A 185 2.37 12.66 -6.64
CA LEU A 185 3.25 11.50 -6.51
C LEU A 185 4.31 11.47 -7.63
N ASN A 186 3.92 11.72 -8.88
CA ASN A 186 4.84 11.77 -10.03
C ASN A 186 5.94 12.84 -9.85
N HIS A 187 5.71 13.91 -9.07
CA HIS A 187 6.73 14.92 -8.80
C HIS A 187 7.88 14.43 -7.90
N TYR A 188 7.65 13.39 -7.10
CA TYR A 188 8.65 12.84 -6.18
C TYR A 188 9.48 11.69 -6.79
N VAL A 189 9.07 11.16 -7.93
CA VAL A 189 9.66 9.97 -8.54
C VAL A 189 10.60 10.34 -9.67
#